data_AF-A0A9E4Y6L3-F1
#
_entry.id   AF-A0A9E4Y6L3-F1
#
_cell.length_a   1.000
_cell.length_b   1.000
_cell.length_c   1.000
_cell.angle_alpha   90.00
_cell.angle_beta   90.00
_cell.angle_gamma   90.00
#
_symmetry.space_group_name_H-M   'P 1'
#
loop_
_entity.id
_entity.type
_entity.pdbx_description
1 polymer ?
#
loop_
_entity_poly.entity_id
_entity_poly.type
_entity_poly.pdbx_seq_one_letter_code
_entity_poly.pdbx_strand_id
1 'polypeptide(L)'
;MIIDTHCHAGRNWFQPIETLEFEMDRAGVDAAVLIQHGGTYDNDYLFEEAAKRAGRFKVVVMIDPADPDPLGKLEQLAGQGAAGLRLAPDAAFAALSDV
;
A
#
# COMPACT_ATOMS: atom_id res chain seq x y z
N MET A 1 12.33 12.74 14.14
CA MET A 1 11.23 12.11 13.41
C MET A 1 11.72 10.80 12.85
N ILE A 2 11.14 9.67 13.23
CA ILE A 2 11.43 8.34 12.69
C ILE A 2 10.29 7.94 11.75
N ILE A 3 10.63 7.49 10.55
CA ILE A 3 9.68 6.99 9.56
C ILE A 3 10.01 5.54 9.25
N ASP A 4 9.05 4.64 9.45
CA ASP A 4 9.15 3.28 8.95
C ASP A 4 8.73 3.27 7.47
N THR A 5 9.69 3.02 6.58
CA THR A 5 9.45 3.06 5.14
C THR A 5 8.91 1.75 4.56
N HIS A 6 8.79 0.69 5.36
CA HIS A 6 8.25 -0.59 4.90
C HIS A 6 7.58 -1.36 6.05
N CYS A 7 6.26 -1.25 6.13
CA CYS A 7 5.46 -2.03 7.06
C CYS A 7 4.17 -2.53 6.39
N HIS A 8 3.47 -3.42 7.09
CA HIS A 8 2.24 -4.04 6.61
C HIS A 8 1.17 -4.01 7.71
N ALA A 9 -0.09 -3.87 7.30
CA ALA A 9 -1.27 -4.03 8.13
C ALA A 9 -2.37 -4.70 7.30
N GLY A 10 -3.26 -5.47 7.92
CA GLY A 10 -4.29 -6.21 7.19
C GLY A 10 -5.32 -6.91 8.08
N ARG A 11 -6.26 -7.59 7.44
CA ARG A 11 -7.29 -8.42 8.11
C ARG A 11 -7.08 -9.93 7.92
N ASN A 12 -5.97 -10.33 7.29
CA ASN A 12 -5.67 -11.70 6.88
C ASN A 12 -4.26 -12.14 7.31
N TRP A 13 -3.25 -11.87 6.48
CA TRP A 13 -1.85 -12.27 6.65
C TRP A 13 -1.14 -11.38 7.68
N PHE A 14 -1.57 -10.13 7.80
CA PHE A 14 -1.06 -9.17 8.78
C PHE A 14 -2.11 -8.87 9.82
N GLN A 15 -1.64 -8.38 10.98
CA GLN A 15 -2.49 -7.87 12.03
C GLN A 15 -3.12 -6.53 11.60
N PRO A 16 -4.25 -6.13 12.22
CA PRO A 16 -4.87 -4.83 11.98
C PRO A 16 -3.93 -3.66 12.30
N ILE A 17 -4.22 -2.49 11.73
CA ILE A 17 -3.43 -1.26 11.86
C ILE A 17 -3.20 -0.87 13.33
N GLU A 18 -4.13 -1.16 14.24
CA GLU A 18 -4.02 -0.83 15.66
C GLU A 18 -2.83 -1.54 16.33
N THR A 19 -2.51 -2.77 15.90
CA THR A 19 -1.34 -3.49 16.39
C THR A 19 -0.05 -2.80 15.93
N LEU A 20 0.00 -2.33 14.68
CA LEU A 20 1.15 -1.57 14.17
C LEU A 20 1.30 -0.24 14.93
N GLU A 21 0.22 0.50 15.15
CA GLU A 21 0.25 1.76 15.89
C GLU A 21 0.78 1.59 17.31
N PHE A 22 0.34 0.54 18.02
CA PHE A 22 0.83 0.23 19.35
C PHE A 22 2.35 0.04 19.38
N GLU A 23 2.92 -0.69 18.41
CA GLU A 23 4.36 -0.88 18.31
C GLU A 23 5.09 0.39 17.87
N MET A 24 4.52 1.17 16.94
CA MET A 24 5.06 2.47 16.52
C MET A 24 5.19 3.43 17.71
N ASP A 25 4.15 3.54 18.55
CA ASP A 25 4.16 4.40 19.74
C ASP A 25 5.26 3.99 20.72
N ARG A 26 5.46 2.68 20.87
CA ARG A 26 6.45 2.11 21.79
C ARG A 26 7.88 2.24 21.27
N ALA A 27 8.06 2.22 19.95
CA ALA A 27 9.33 2.38 19.27
C ALA A 27 9.68 3.85 18.94
N GLY A 28 8.76 4.79 19.13
CA GLY A 28 8.95 6.20 18.78
C GLY A 28 8.94 6.44 17.26
N VAL A 29 8.18 5.65 16.50
CA VAL A 29 7.97 5.84 15.06
C VAL A 29 6.81 6.81 14.83
N ASP A 30 7.09 7.94 14.18
CA ASP A 30 6.12 9.03 14.01
C ASP A 30 5.18 8.80 12.82
N ALA A 31 5.67 8.17 11.75
CA ALA A 31 4.90 7.89 10.54
C ALA A 31 5.39 6.61 9.86
N ALA A 32 4.54 6.01 9.01
CA ALA A 32 4.93 4.82 8.28
C ALA A 32 4.36 4.75 6.86
N VAL A 33 5.05 4.00 6.00
CA VAL A 33 4.59 3.65 4.66
C VAL A 33 4.00 2.24 4.71
N LEU A 34 2.68 2.16 4.54
CA LEU A 34 1.92 0.92 4.46
C LEU A 34 2.09 0.35 3.06
N ILE A 35 2.77 -0.80 2.98
CA ILE A 35 3.03 -1.49 1.72
C ILE A 35 1.94 -2.56 1.52
N GLN A 36 1.23 -2.51 0.41
CA GLN A 36 0.30 -3.58 0.07
C GLN A 36 1.03 -4.91 -0.04
N HIS A 37 0.45 -5.97 0.52
CA HIS A 37 1.11 -7.27 0.57
C HIS A 37 0.86 -8.12 -0.68
N GLY A 38 1.85 -8.97 -1.01
CA GLY A 38 1.73 -9.88 -2.14
C GLY A 38 0.53 -10.83 -1.97
N GLY A 39 -0.12 -11.17 -3.08
CA GLY A 39 -1.29 -12.03 -3.13
C GLY A 39 -2.63 -11.30 -2.95
N THR A 40 -2.62 -9.98 -2.83
CA THR A 40 -3.84 -9.14 -2.85
C THR A 40 -3.63 -7.85 -3.64
N TYR A 41 -4.60 -7.51 -4.47
CA TYR A 41 -4.63 -6.26 -5.25
C TYR A 41 -5.73 -5.30 -4.78
N ASP A 42 -6.50 -5.69 -3.77
CA ASP A 42 -7.46 -4.85 -3.08
C ASP A 42 -6.73 -3.97 -2.05
N ASN A 43 -6.55 -2.70 -2.40
CA ASN A 43 -5.83 -1.71 -1.59
C ASN A 43 -6.73 -0.97 -0.58
N ASP A 44 -8.04 -1.26 -0.57
CA ASP A 44 -9.04 -0.42 0.09
C ASP A 44 -8.81 -0.35 1.60
N TYR A 45 -8.47 -1.48 2.23
CA TYR A 45 -8.16 -1.51 3.66
C TYR A 45 -7.06 -0.50 4.05
N LEU A 46 -5.97 -0.42 3.28
CA LEU A 46 -4.88 0.48 3.59
C LEU A 46 -5.28 1.95 3.41
N PHE A 47 -6.06 2.26 2.37
CA PHE A 47 -6.59 3.61 2.18
C PHE A 47 -7.57 4.02 3.28
N GLU A 48 -8.51 3.13 3.64
CA GLU A 48 -9.45 3.36 4.73
C GLU A 48 -8.74 3.66 6.04
N GLU A 49 -7.73 2.88 6.40
CA GLU A 49 -6.99 3.08 7.66
C GLU A 49 -6.09 4.32 7.64
N ALA A 50 -5.46 4.62 6.50
CA ALA A 50 -4.64 5.81 6.33
C ALA A 50 -5.49 7.10 6.40
N ALA A 51 -6.69 7.09 5.81
CA ALA A 51 -7.61 8.23 5.81
C ALA A 51 -8.08 8.62 7.22
N LYS A 52 -8.20 7.65 8.14
CA LYS A 52 -8.56 7.90 9.55
C LYS A 52 -7.46 8.63 10.34
N ARG A 53 -6.23 8.67 9.82
CA ARG A 53 -5.02 9.07 10.55
C ARG A 53 -4.19 10.03 9.71
N ALA A 54 -4.74 11.22 9.49
CA ALA A 54 -4.19 12.23 8.60
C ALA A 54 -2.68 12.48 8.86
N GLY A 55 -1.86 12.26 7.82
CA GLY A 55 -0.42 12.50 7.86
C GLY A 55 0.42 11.41 8.55
N ARG A 56 -0.21 10.42 9.21
CA ARG A 56 0.50 9.33 9.91
C ARG A 56 0.94 8.21 8.97
N PHE A 57 0.16 7.96 7.92
CA PHE A 57 0.41 6.87 6.98
C PHE A 57 0.42 7.32 5.53
N LYS A 58 1.27 6.68 4.73
CA LYS A 58 1.25 6.71 3.26
C LYS A 58 1.08 5.31 2.71
N VAL A 59 0.38 5.16 1.59
CA VAL A 59 0.05 3.85 1.03
C VAL A 59 0.85 3.61 -0.25
N VAL A 60 1.57 2.49 -0.29
CA VAL A 60 2.13 1.94 -1.53
C VAL A 60 1.23 0.80 -1.98
N VAL A 61 0.65 0.96 -3.16
CA VAL A 61 -0.38 0.07 -3.70
C VAL A 61 0.22 -1.07 -4.51
N MET A 62 -0.59 -2.09 -4.79
CA MET A 62 -0.34 -3.05 -5.88
C MET A 62 -1.45 -2.97 -6.92
N ILE A 63 -1.12 -3.26 -8.17
CA ILE A 63 -2.05 -3.40 -9.28
C ILE A 63 -1.97 -4.85 -9.75
N ASP A 64 -3.11 -5.45 -10.06
CA ASP A 64 -3.15 -6.78 -10.63
C ASP A 64 -2.44 -6.76 -12.00
N PRO A 65 -1.38 -7.56 -12.21
CA PRO A 65 -0.74 -7.67 -13.52
C PRO A 65 -1.66 -8.16 -14.64
N ALA A 66 -2.78 -8.79 -14.29
CA ALA A 66 -3.83 -9.22 -15.21
C ALA A 66 -4.96 -8.18 -15.40
N ASP A 67 -4.89 -7.01 -14.75
CA ASP A 67 -5.85 -5.93 -14.97
C ASP A 67 -5.84 -5.52 -16.47
N PRO A 68 -7.01 -5.42 -17.12
CA PRO A 68 -7.08 -5.04 -18.54
C PRO A 68 -6.67 -3.59 -18.81
N ASP A 69 -6.67 -2.71 -17.81
CA ASP A 69 -6.25 -1.32 -17.90
C ASP A 69 -5.37 -0.92 -16.68
N PRO A 70 -4.13 -1.42 -16.62
CA PRO A 70 -3.25 -1.18 -15.47
C PRO A 70 -2.82 0.28 -15.36
N LEU A 71 -2.79 1.03 -16.47
CA LEU A 71 -2.44 2.46 -16.45
C LEU A 71 -3.60 3.30 -15.92
N GLY A 72 -4.83 3.06 -16.38
CA GLY A 72 -6.01 3.72 -15.81
C GLY A 72 -6.19 3.38 -14.33
N LYS A 73 -5.89 2.13 -13.93
CA LYS A 73 -5.87 1.74 -12.53
C LYS A 73 -4.82 2.50 -11.72
N LEU A 74 -3.62 2.69 -12.27
CA LEU A 74 -2.56 3.49 -11.64
C LEU A 74 -2.99 4.95 -11.47
N GLU A 75 -3.58 5.57 -12.49
CA GLU A 75 -4.09 6.94 -12.43
C GLU A 75 -5.18 7.08 -11.36
N GLN A 76 -6.11 6.12 -11.28
CA GLN A 76 -7.14 6.06 -10.24
C GLN A 76 -6.52 6.03 -8.84
N LEU A 77 -5.56 5.12 -8.60
CA LEU A 77 -4.93 4.95 -7.29
C LEU A 77 -4.06 6.15 -6.91
N ALA A 78 -3.37 6.77 -7.88
CA ALA A 78 -2.67 8.03 -7.68
C ALA A 78 -3.64 9.15 -7.27
N GLY A 79 -4.80 9.25 -7.92
CA GLY A 79 -5.87 10.19 -7.57
C GLY A 79 -6.46 9.97 -6.17
N GLN A 80 -6.44 8.73 -5.66
CA GLN A 80 -6.82 8.39 -4.28
C GLN A 80 -5.72 8.69 -3.24
N GLY A 81 -4.52 9.09 -3.69
CA GLY A 81 -3.42 9.47 -2.82
C GLY A 81 -2.39 8.36 -2.57
N ALA A 82 -2.31 7.35 -3.45
CA ALA A 82 -1.19 6.41 -3.44
C ALA A 82 0.14 7.16 -3.50
N ALA A 83 1.08 6.79 -2.63
CA ALA A 83 2.41 7.38 -2.55
C ALA A 83 3.46 6.59 -3.35
N GLY A 84 3.10 5.41 -3.86
CA GLY A 84 3.97 4.58 -4.68
C GLY A 84 3.32 3.28 -5.11
N LEU A 85 4.06 2.49 -5.88
CA LEU A 85 3.64 1.20 -6.42
C LEU A 85 4.63 0.11 -5.98
N ARG A 86 4.13 -1.01 -5.48
CA ARG A 86 4.91 -2.22 -5.22
C ARG A 86 4.82 -3.13 -6.44
N LEU A 87 5.98 -3.49 -6.98
CA LEU A 87 6.13 -4.45 -8.06
C LEU A 87 6.99 -5.62 -7.61
N ALA A 88 6.66 -6.82 -8.08
CA ALA A 88 7.62 -7.92 -8.05
C ALA A 88 8.79 -7.61 -9.01
N PRO A 89 10.01 -8.09 -8.74
CA PRO A 89 11.16 -7.85 -9.63
C PRO A 89 10.94 -8.29 -11.08
N ASP A 90 10.10 -9.29 -11.29
CA ASP A 90 9.72 -9.90 -12.56
C ASP A 90 8.27 -9.57 -12.98
N ALA A 91 7.65 -8.55 -12.36
CA ALA A 91 6.29 -8.15 -12.69
C ALA A 91 6.18 -7.73 -14.16
N ALA A 92 5.24 -8.34 -14.87
CA ALA A 92 4.87 -7.99 -16.23
C ALA A 92 3.35 -7.82 -16.30
N PHE A 93 2.89 -6.69 -16.85
CA PHE A 93 1.48 -6.42 -17.03
C PHE A 93 1.03 -6.97 -18.40
N ALA A 94 0.05 -7.87 -18.39
CA ALA A 94 -0.39 -8.56 -19.60
C ALA A 94 -0.92 -7.60 -20.67
N ALA A 95 -1.55 -6.49 -20.25
CA ALA A 95 -2.07 -5.46 -21.14
C ALA A 95 -1.01 -4.49 -21.68
N LEU A 96 0.25 -4.57 -21.21
CA LEU A 96 1.35 -3.67 -21.60
C LEU A 96 2.47 -4.40 -22.37
N SER A 97 2.24 -5.62 -22.82
CA SER A 97 3.27 -6.47 -23.46
C SER A 97 3.81 -5.95 -24.81
N ASP A 98 3.28 -4.83 -25.31
CA ASP A 98 3.71 -4.16 -26.55
C ASP A 98 4.48 -2.84 -26.29
N VAL A 99 4.87 -2.54 -25.05
CA VAL A 99 5.68 -1.37 -24.66
C VAL A 99 7.15 -1.73 -24.47
#